data_AF-Q4BYR8-F1
#
_entry.id   AF-Q4BYR8-F1
#
_cell.length_a   1.000
_cell.length_b   1.000
_cell.length_c   1.000
_cell.angle_alpha   90.00
_cell.angle_beta   90.00
_cell.angle_gamma   90.00
#
_symmetry.space_group_name_H-M   'P 1'
#
loop_
_entity.id
_entity.type
_entity.pdbx_description
1 polymer ?
#
loop_
_entity_poly.entity_id
_entity_poly.type
_entity_poly.pdbx_seq_one_letter_code
_entity_poly.pdbx_strand_id
1 'polypeptide(L)'
;MAIHRIRISKDKSELVQSLVDFNGGVGPFQTYADVVTFAATLGAKYNKRIPLNIISKEPAPISLEIFVSRGYDTVIKLLAIAETNDPNILSLHDLQAWG
;
A
#
# COMPACT_ATOMS: atom_id res chain seq x y z
N MET A 1 -18.24 -7.27 -6.31
CA MET A 1 -16.82 -7.57 -6.07
C MET A 1 -16.39 -6.85 -4.80
N ALA A 2 -15.69 -7.51 -3.88
CA ALA A 2 -15.23 -6.85 -2.66
C ALA A 2 -14.23 -5.74 -3.02
N ILE A 3 -14.47 -4.52 -2.55
CA ILE A 3 -13.53 -3.41 -2.78
C ILE A 3 -12.31 -3.66 -1.89
N HIS A 4 -11.21 -4.10 -2.48
CA HIS A 4 -9.95 -4.24 -1.76
C HIS A 4 -9.43 -2.87 -1.34
N ARG A 5 -9.02 -2.75 -0.07
CA ARG A 5 -8.47 -1.50 0.48
C ARG A 5 -7.18 -1.78 1.24
N ILE A 6 -6.18 -0.93 0.99
CA ILE A 6 -4.95 -0.89 1.78
C ILE A 6 -5.20 -0.03 3.00
N ARG A 7 -4.86 -0.58 4.18
CA ARG A 7 -5.18 -0.01 5.48
C ARG A 7 -3.93 0.60 6.13
N ILE A 8 -4.14 1.65 6.93
CA ILE A 8 -3.09 2.32 7.70
C ILE A 8 -3.31 2.04 9.18
N SER A 9 -2.23 1.76 9.92
CA SER A 9 -2.31 1.53 11.36
C SER A 9 -2.58 2.84 12.11
N LYS A 10 -3.42 2.79 13.14
CA LYS A 10 -3.85 3.95 13.94
C LYS A 10 -2.66 4.68 14.55
N ASP A 11 -1.67 3.95 15.05
CA ASP A 11 -0.44 4.50 15.67
C ASP A 11 0.52 5.16 14.66
N LYS A 12 0.23 5.10 13.35
CA LYS A 12 1.01 5.73 12.28
C LYS A 12 0.23 6.83 11.55
N SER A 13 -1.01 7.10 11.96
CA SER A 13 -1.93 8.02 11.28
C SER A 13 -1.39 9.43 11.17
N GLU A 14 -0.88 9.99 12.27
CA GLU A 14 -0.37 11.36 12.32
C GLU A 14 0.87 11.51 11.43
N LEU A 15 1.77 10.52 11.47
CA LEU A 15 2.95 10.49 10.61
C LEU A 15 2.58 10.42 9.12
N VAL A 16 1.63 9.55 8.74
CA VAL A 16 1.21 9.44 7.35
C VAL A 16 0.57 10.75 6.87
N GLN A 17 -0.19 11.43 7.73
CA GLN A 17 -0.81 12.72 7.41
C GLN A 17 0.22 13.83 7.23
N SER A 18 1.23 13.92 8.10
CA SER A 18 2.25 14.97 8.01
C SER A 18 3.16 14.84 6.79
N LEU A 19 3.22 13.65 6.18
CA LEU A 19 4.03 13.37 5.00
C LEU A 19 3.35 13.74 3.67
N VAL A 20 2.10 14.19 3.68
CA VAL A 20 1.38 14.56 2.46
C VAL A 20 1.24 16.07 2.30
N ASP A 21 1.51 16.56 1.10
CA ASP A 21 1.20 17.92 0.62
C ASP A 21 -0.29 18.01 0.22
N PHE A 22 -1.17 17.96 1.23
CA PHE A 22 -2.61 18.10 1.05
C PHE A 22 -3.18 18.99 2.15
N ASN A 23 -4.18 19.82 1.80
CA ASN A 23 -4.89 20.71 2.73
C ASN A 23 -3.97 21.63 3.56
N GLY A 24 -2.92 22.19 2.92
CA GLY A 24 -1.94 23.06 3.57
C GLY A 24 -0.75 22.31 4.21
N GLY A 25 -0.62 21.01 3.98
CA GLY A 25 0.58 20.25 4.32
C GLY A 25 1.81 20.70 3.51
N VAL A 26 3.00 20.34 3.97
CA VAL A 26 4.29 20.58 3.29
C VAL A 26 5.10 19.28 3.16
N GLY A 27 4.38 18.16 3.18
CA GLY A 27 4.97 16.82 3.13
C GLY A 27 5.53 16.49 1.75
N PRO A 28 6.52 15.59 1.65
CA PRO A 28 7.18 15.29 0.38
C PRO A 28 6.35 14.45 -0.60
N PHE A 29 5.18 13.95 -0.19
CA PHE A 29 4.32 13.08 -0.99
C PHE A 29 3.02 13.78 -1.38
N GLN A 30 2.49 13.46 -2.56
CA GLN A 30 1.23 14.06 -3.02
C GLN A 30 0.00 13.38 -2.40
N THR A 31 0.09 12.08 -2.09
CA THR A 31 -1.03 11.31 -1.54
C THR A 31 -0.59 10.25 -0.53
N TYR A 32 -1.56 9.76 0.25
CA TYR A 32 -1.33 8.64 1.16
C TYR A 32 -0.92 7.35 0.44
N ALA A 33 -1.33 7.15 -0.82
CA ALA A 33 -0.90 5.99 -1.61
C ALA A 33 0.62 6.02 -1.87
N ASP A 34 1.18 7.21 -2.11
CA ASP A 34 2.61 7.40 -2.34
C ASP A 34 3.39 7.11 -1.05
N VAL A 35 2.91 7.64 0.09
CA VAL A 35 3.51 7.38 1.41
C VAL A 35 3.53 5.90 1.74
N VAL A 36 2.40 5.20 1.56
CA VAL A 36 2.29 3.78 1.90
C VAL A 36 3.13 2.91 0.96
N THR A 37 3.18 3.23 -0.34
CA THR A 37 4.02 2.51 -1.30
C THR A 37 5.51 2.72 -0.99
N PHE A 38 5.91 3.94 -0.66
CA PHE A 38 7.27 4.25 -0.21
C PHE A 38 7.61 3.50 1.09
N ALA A 39 6.73 3.49 2.07
CA ALA A 39 6.96 2.77 3.33
C ALA A 39 7.05 1.25 3.12
N ALA A 40 6.23 0.67 2.24
CA ALA A 40 6.25 -0.76 1.94
C ALA A 40 7.56 -1.18 1.26
N THR A 41 8.03 -0.39 0.29
CA THR A 41 9.31 -0.63 -0.40
C THR A 41 10.51 -0.44 0.53
N LEU A 42 10.49 0.61 1.35
CA LEU A 42 11.52 0.84 2.37
C LEU A 42 11.56 -0.31 3.39
N GLY A 43 10.39 -0.75 3.86
CA GLY A 43 10.27 -1.88 4.77
C GLY A 43 10.84 -3.17 4.18
N ALA A 44 10.54 -3.45 2.91
CA ALA A 44 11.10 -4.62 2.22
C ALA A 44 12.63 -4.56 2.09
N LYS A 45 13.19 -3.40 1.71
CA LYS A 45 14.65 -3.19 1.62
C LYS A 45 15.37 -3.51 2.94
N TYR A 46 14.77 -3.16 4.07
CA TYR A 46 15.34 -3.37 5.41
C TYR A 46 14.83 -4.64 6.11
N ASN A 47 14.11 -5.52 5.40
CA ASN A 47 13.45 -6.70 5.97
C ASN A 47 12.65 -6.40 7.25
N LYS A 48 11.93 -5.27 7.25
CA LYS A 48 11.15 -4.77 8.38
C LYS A 48 9.66 -4.90 8.08
N ARG A 49 9.01 -5.83 8.79
CA ARG A 49 7.56 -6.05 8.76
C ARG A 49 6.98 -5.80 10.14
N ILE A 50 5.92 -4.99 10.22
CA ILE A 50 5.21 -4.72 11.46
C ILE A 50 3.73 -5.07 11.21
N PRO A 51 3.13 -5.97 12.02
CA PRO A 51 1.72 -6.27 11.93
C PRO A 51 0.84 -5.03 12.11
N LEU A 52 -0.23 -4.94 11.33
CA LEU A 52 -1.26 -3.92 11.53
C LEU A 52 -2.14 -4.35 12.71
N ASN A 53 -2.22 -3.50 13.75
CA ASN A 53 -3.05 -3.77 14.91
C ASN A 53 -4.41 -3.09 14.77
N ILE A 54 -4.52 -1.84 15.22
CA ILE A 54 -5.74 -1.06 15.15
C ILE A 54 -5.71 -0.29 13.84
N ILE A 55 -6.77 -0.41 13.03
CA ILE A 55 -6.87 0.31 11.77
C ILE A 55 -7.28 1.76 12.05
N SER A 56 -6.64 2.71 11.36
CA SER A 56 -7.03 4.11 11.48
C SER A 56 -8.40 4.37 10.86
N LYS A 57 -9.11 5.36 11.42
CA LYS A 57 -10.26 6.00 10.77
C LYS A 57 -9.80 7.07 9.79
N GLU A 58 -8.73 7.80 10.12
CA GLU A 58 -8.10 8.83 9.30
C GLU A 58 -6.57 8.72 9.34
N PRO A 59 -5.86 8.56 8.21
CA PRO A 59 -6.41 8.48 6.86
C PRO A 59 -7.31 7.26 6.66
N ALA A 60 -8.43 7.46 5.96
CA ALA A 60 -9.32 6.37 5.59
C ALA A 60 -8.58 5.29 4.76
N PRO A 61 -8.96 4.01 4.86
CA PRO A 61 -8.39 2.96 4.02
C PRO A 61 -8.47 3.33 2.54
N ILE A 62 -7.42 3.05 1.76
CA ILE A 62 -7.26 3.52 0.38
C ILE A 62 -7.69 2.41 -0.58
N SER A 63 -8.53 2.69 -1.58
CA SER A 63 -8.92 1.68 -2.58
C SER A 63 -7.70 1.15 -3.34
N LEU A 64 -7.65 -0.16 -3.58
CA LEU A 64 -6.58 -0.78 -4.37
C LEU A 64 -6.50 -0.17 -5.79
N GLU A 65 -7.63 0.24 -6.36
CA GLU A 65 -7.71 0.92 -7.67
C GLU A 65 -6.89 2.22 -7.72
N ILE A 66 -6.71 2.91 -6.58
CA ILE A 66 -5.88 4.12 -6.51
C ILE A 66 -4.40 3.74 -6.75
N PHE A 67 -3.96 2.59 -6.25
CA PHE A 67 -2.59 2.12 -6.50
C PHE A 67 -2.42 1.67 -7.95
N VAL A 68 -3.41 0.98 -8.51
CA VAL A 68 -3.40 0.57 -9.93
C VAL A 68 -3.36 1.79 -10.85
N SER A 69 -4.24 2.76 -10.65
CA SER A 69 -4.30 3.99 -11.46
C SER A 69 -3.06 4.87 -11.34
N ARG A 70 -2.34 4.80 -10.21
CA ARG A 70 -1.03 5.45 -10.01
C ARG A 70 0.17 4.66 -10.53
N GLY A 71 -0.06 3.46 -11.09
CA GLY A 71 1.02 2.61 -11.62
C GLY A 71 1.82 1.86 -10.55
N TYR A 72 1.32 1.76 -9.31
CA TYR A 72 1.99 1.04 -8.22
C TYR A 72 1.72 -0.47 -8.22
N ASP A 73 0.86 -0.97 -9.11
CA ASP A 73 0.54 -2.39 -9.25
C ASP A 73 1.81 -3.26 -9.41
N THR A 74 2.72 -2.87 -10.30
CA THR A 74 3.98 -3.60 -10.53
C THR A 74 4.85 -3.66 -9.28
N VAL A 75 4.92 -2.57 -8.50
CA VAL A 75 5.69 -2.54 -7.26
C VAL A 75 5.04 -3.45 -6.21
N ILE A 76 3.72 -3.41 -6.07
CA ILE A 76 2.98 -4.28 -5.13
C ILE A 76 3.20 -5.76 -5.49
N LYS A 77 3.10 -6.11 -6.78
CA LYS A 77 3.35 -7.47 -7.27
C LYS A 77 4.80 -7.90 -7.01
N LEU A 78 5.77 -7.03 -7.28
CA LEU A 78 7.18 -7.31 -7.00
C LEU A 78 7.41 -7.58 -5.51
N LEU A 79 6.82 -6.78 -4.62
CA LEU A 79 6.90 -7.00 -3.18
C LEU A 79 6.27 -8.33 -2.77
N ALA A 80 5.16 -8.72 -3.38
CA ALA A 80 4.49 -9.99 -3.10
C ALA A 80 5.32 -11.19 -3.59
N ILE A 81 5.94 -11.11 -4.77
CA ILE A 81 6.86 -12.15 -5.28
C ILE A 81 8.08 -12.28 -4.37
N ALA A 82 8.67 -11.14 -3.96
CA ALA A 82 9.83 -11.15 -3.07
C ALA A 82 9.54 -11.82 -1.72
N GLU A 83 8.29 -11.74 -1.25
CA GLU A 83 7.86 -12.34 0.01
C GLU A 83 7.47 -13.82 -0.14
N THR A 84 6.78 -14.18 -1.22
CA THR A 84 6.17 -15.51 -1.41
C THR A 84 7.01 -16.45 -2.25
N ASN A 85 7.97 -15.91 -3.01
CA ASN A 85 8.72 -16.60 -4.06
C ASN A 85 7.82 -17.21 -5.15
N ASP A 86 6.62 -16.66 -5.35
CA ASP A 86 5.67 -17.12 -6.38
C ASP A 86 5.63 -16.16 -7.57
N PRO A 87 6.26 -16.51 -8.71
CA PRO A 87 6.25 -15.67 -9.90
C PRO A 87 4.89 -15.63 -10.62
N ASN A 88 3.95 -16.52 -10.30
CA ASN A 88 2.61 -16.54 -10.91
C ASN A 88 1.79 -15.30 -10.54
N ILE A 89 2.21 -14.53 -9.54
CA ILE A 89 1.64 -13.22 -9.19
C ILE A 89 1.68 -12.22 -10.37
N LEU A 90 2.60 -12.40 -11.33
CA LEU A 90 2.66 -11.61 -12.57
C LEU A 90 1.74 -12.14 -13.67
N SER A 91 1.19 -13.34 -13.51
CA SER A 91 0.34 -13.98 -14.51
C SER A 91 -0.88 -13.14 -14.80
N LEU A 92 -1.10 -12.84 -16.08
CA LEU A 92 -2.34 -12.24 -16.58
C LEU A 92 -3.47 -13.28 -16.70
N HIS A 93 -3.14 -14.56 -16.50
CA HIS A 93 -4.00 -15.69 -16.85
C HIS A 93 -4.59 -16.41 -15.62
N ASP A 94 -4.23 -16.03 -14.40
CA ASP A 94 -4.89 -16.55 -13.19
C ASP A 94 -6.17 -15.78 -12.87
N LEU A 95 -7.21 -16.05 -13.67
CA LEU A 95 -8.60 -15.71 -13.37
C LEU A 95 -9.29 -16.76 -12.49
N GLN A 96 -8.58 -17.81 -12.04
CA GLN A 96 -9.18 -19.00 -11.42
C GLN A 96 -8.93 -19.16 -9.91
N ALA A 97 -8.55 -18.10 -9.19
CA ALA A 97 -8.42 -18.12 -7.72
C ALA A 97 -9.57 -17.42 -6.97
N TRP A 98 -10.71 -17.22 -7.62
CA TRP A 98 -11.91 -16.58 -7.05
C TRP A 98 -13.16 -17.39 -7.44
N GLY A 99 -13.22 -18.63 -6.94
CA GLY A 99 -14.42 -19.47 -6.89
C GLY A 99 -14.77 -19.78 -5.44
#